data_AF-M1BXD9-F1
#
_entry.id   AF-M1BXD9-F1
#
_cell.length_a   1.000
_cell.length_b   1.000
_cell.length_c   1.000
_cell.angle_alpha   90.00
_cell.angle_beta   90.00
_cell.angle_gamma   90.00
#
_symmetry.space_group_name_H-M   'P 1'
#
loop_
_entity.id
_entity.type
_entity.pdbx_description
1 polymer ?
#
loop_
_entity_poly.entity_id
_entity_poly.type
_entity_poly.pdbx_seq_one_letter_code
_entity_poly.pdbx_strand_id
1 'polypeptide(L)'
;MYHEDLEVGTARVVGFEVTPLSINHEYKKWDEENTKLTTCKPGKPTVFGTNSVPQEIVADNEVVFTYDVTFESSNIRWASRWDSYLHMNGDQIHWFSIINSLIIVLFLSGIVAMIIMRTIYRDIANYNQLAQDEVQEETGWKLIHGDVFRPPENSSLLCVHVGTGVQVFGMSLVTLIFALVGFLSPSNRGGLMTAMVLLWVFMGLFAGYSSARLYKMFKGADWKKMSLKTSLMFPTSLFAMCFVLNALIWGEKSSGAVPFGTMFILVLLWFGISVPLVFVGSFLGYRKPAAEDPVKTNRIPRLIPLQPWYMNPLITILFGGILPYGAVFIELFFILTSIWLNQFYYIFGFLFIVFTILIVTCAEITIVIAYFQLCSEDYRWWWRAYLTSGSSALYLFLYSIYYFCSELEISKLVSGILYFGYMLIGAYAFFVVTGTIGFLACLWFIRKIYSAVKID
;
A
#
# COMPACT_ATOMS: atom_id res chain seq x y z
N MET A 1 1.51 -36.13 12.38
CA MET A 1 2.51 -36.51 11.36
C MET A 1 3.91 -36.01 11.75
N TYR A 2 4.94 -36.86 11.63
CA TYR A 2 6.32 -36.49 11.95
C TYR A 2 7.29 -36.97 10.86
N HIS A 3 8.40 -36.25 10.70
CA HIS A 3 9.48 -36.60 9.78
C HIS A 3 10.73 -36.95 10.57
N GLU A 4 11.32 -38.11 10.28
CA GLU A 4 12.59 -38.55 10.87
C GLU A 4 13.75 -38.02 10.04
N ASP A 5 14.59 -37.20 10.68
CA ASP A 5 15.87 -36.79 10.13
C ASP A 5 16.91 -37.86 10.47
N LEU A 6 17.22 -38.70 9.47
CA LEU A 6 18.15 -39.82 9.60
C LEU A 6 19.60 -39.37 9.85
N GLU A 7 19.96 -38.13 9.52
CA GLU A 7 21.32 -37.60 9.71
C GLU A 7 21.54 -37.16 11.17
N VAL A 8 20.51 -36.57 11.78
CA VAL A 8 20.57 -36.02 13.14
C VAL A 8 19.96 -36.97 14.19
N GLY A 9 19.22 -38.00 13.75
CA GLY A 9 18.52 -38.94 14.63
C GLY A 9 17.36 -38.28 15.39
N THR A 10 16.75 -37.23 14.83
CA THR A 10 15.66 -36.48 15.46
C THR A 10 14.38 -36.56 14.66
N ALA A 11 13.24 -36.62 15.33
CA ALA A 11 11.92 -36.53 14.72
C ALA A 11 11.34 -35.13 14.89
N ARG A 12 10.79 -34.54 13.83
CA ARG A 12 10.10 -33.24 13.88
C ARG A 12 8.64 -33.39 13.44
N VAL A 13 7.72 -32.76 14.17
CA VAL A 13 6.29 -32.73 13.79
C VAL A 13 6.13 -31.85 12.55
N VAL A 14 5.67 -32.41 11.43
CA VAL A 14 5.52 -31.69 10.15
C VAL A 14 4.06 -31.37 9.81
N GLY A 15 3.12 -31.89 10.59
CA GLY A 15 1.71 -31.59 10.48
C GLY A 15 0.91 -32.32 11.54
N PHE A 16 -0.32 -31.86 11.78
CA PHE A 16 -1.25 -32.50 12.71
C PHE A 16 -2.66 -32.38 12.16
N GLU A 17 -3.48 -33.38 12.47
CA GLU A 17 -4.91 -33.39 12.22
C GLU A 17 -5.59 -33.45 13.60
N VAL A 18 -6.67 -32.68 13.76
CA VAL A 18 -7.44 -32.66 15.01
C VAL A 18 -8.84 -33.14 14.70
N THR A 19 -9.25 -34.22 15.34
CA THR A 19 -10.63 -34.73 15.29
C THR A 19 -11.34 -34.35 16.59
N PRO A 20 -12.08 -33.23 16.62
CA PRO A 20 -12.80 -32.83 17.83
C PRO A 20 -13.97 -33.77 18.07
N LEU A 21 -14.14 -34.22 19.32
CA LEU A 21 -15.24 -35.06 19.76
C LEU A 21 -15.87 -34.43 21.02
N SER A 22 -17.20 -34.35 21.07
CA SER A 22 -17.93 -33.98 22.28
C SER A 22 -18.25 -35.25 23.06
N ILE A 23 -17.57 -35.46 24.19
CA ILE A 23 -17.67 -36.67 25.01
C ILE A 23 -18.16 -36.29 26.40
N ASN A 24 -19.29 -36.86 26.82
CA ASN A 24 -19.75 -36.75 28.19
C ASN A 24 -18.93 -37.72 29.07
N HIS A 25 -17.90 -37.19 29.75
CA HIS A 25 -17.02 -38.01 30.57
C HIS A 25 -17.65 -38.37 31.91
N GLU A 26 -17.79 -39.67 32.16
CA GLU A 26 -18.24 -40.18 33.45
C GLU A 26 -17.05 -40.48 34.37
N TYR A 27 -17.17 -40.06 35.64
CA TYR A 27 -16.22 -40.34 36.71
C TYR A 27 -16.95 -40.39 38.04
N LYS A 28 -16.41 -41.13 39.03
CA LYS A 28 -17.07 -41.28 40.34
C LYS A 28 -16.87 -40.06 41.24
N LYS A 29 -15.63 -39.62 41.37
CA LYS A 29 -15.20 -38.43 42.11
C LYS A 29 -13.99 -37.87 41.39
N TRP A 30 -13.98 -36.56 41.14
CA TRP A 30 -12.83 -35.89 40.56
C TRP A 30 -11.69 -35.85 41.58
N ASP A 31 -10.52 -36.31 41.16
CA ASP A 31 -9.29 -36.33 41.95
C ASP A 31 -8.19 -35.76 41.06
N GLU A 32 -7.65 -34.59 41.44
CA GLU A 32 -6.62 -33.89 40.67
C GLU A 32 -5.33 -34.73 40.55
N GLU A 33 -5.04 -35.60 41.53
CA GLU A 33 -3.87 -36.46 41.51
C GLU A 33 -4.12 -37.78 40.75
N ASN A 34 -5.38 -38.15 40.53
CA ASN A 34 -5.78 -39.45 39.96
C ASN A 34 -6.98 -39.33 39.02
N THR A 35 -6.74 -38.72 37.85
CA THR A 35 -7.74 -38.39 36.81
C THR A 35 -8.25 -39.59 36.01
N LYS A 36 -8.80 -40.59 36.71
CA LYS A 36 -9.35 -41.81 36.08
C LYS A 36 -10.78 -41.59 35.61
N LEU A 37 -10.98 -41.71 34.30
CA LEU A 37 -12.29 -41.64 33.64
C LEU A 37 -12.79 -43.05 33.32
N THR A 38 -14.11 -43.29 33.39
CA THR A 38 -14.70 -44.58 32.94
C THR A 38 -14.81 -44.64 31.42
N THR A 39 -14.99 -43.48 30.79
CA THR A 39 -15.14 -43.30 29.33
C THR A 39 -13.83 -43.19 28.58
N CYS A 40 -12.69 -43.06 29.25
CA CYS A 40 -11.36 -42.98 28.63
C CYS A 40 -10.37 -43.86 29.41
N LYS A 41 -9.86 -44.92 28.76
CA LYS A 41 -8.93 -45.88 29.39
C LYS A 41 -7.54 -45.79 28.75
N PRO A 42 -6.47 -45.74 29.55
CA PRO A 42 -5.10 -45.72 29.03
C PRO A 42 -4.83 -46.92 28.11
N GLY A 43 -4.26 -46.66 26.92
CA GLY A 43 -3.77 -47.70 26.01
C GLY A 43 -4.83 -48.43 25.17
N LYS A 44 -6.11 -48.03 25.25
CA LYS A 44 -7.15 -48.48 24.32
C LYS A 44 -7.86 -47.28 23.69
N PRO A 45 -7.69 -47.04 22.37
CA PRO A 45 -8.42 -45.97 21.70
C PRO A 45 -9.91 -46.25 21.85
N THR A 46 -10.63 -45.31 22.45
CA THR A 46 -12.06 -45.46 22.70
C THR A 46 -12.79 -44.99 21.45
N VAL A 47 -13.38 -45.93 20.71
CA VAL A 47 -14.14 -45.60 19.49
C VAL A 47 -15.55 -45.16 19.92
N PHE A 48 -15.79 -43.84 19.88
CA PHE A 48 -17.11 -43.28 20.13
C PHE A 48 -18.00 -43.49 18.89
N GLY A 49 -19.01 -44.37 19.00
CA GLY A 49 -20.00 -44.58 17.95
C GLY A 49 -21.12 -43.52 17.96
N THR A 50 -22.01 -43.59 16.96
CA THR A 50 -23.18 -42.72 16.77
C THR A 50 -24.19 -42.68 17.93
N ASN A 51 -24.06 -43.56 18.92
CA ASN A 51 -24.97 -43.66 20.07
C ASN A 51 -24.41 -42.97 21.35
N SER A 52 -23.30 -42.25 21.27
CA SER A 52 -22.75 -41.51 22.40
C SER A 52 -23.49 -40.18 22.60
N VAL A 53 -23.85 -39.87 23.85
CA VAL A 53 -24.49 -38.59 24.19
C VAL A 53 -23.41 -37.51 24.27
N PRO A 54 -23.49 -36.43 23.47
CA PRO A 54 -22.51 -35.34 23.53
C PRO A 54 -22.59 -34.60 24.88
N GLN A 55 -21.46 -34.01 25.29
CA GLN A 55 -21.41 -33.18 26.50
C GLN A 55 -22.25 -31.91 26.31
N GLU A 56 -23.22 -31.68 27.20
CA GLU A 56 -23.97 -30.44 27.27
C GLU A 56 -23.14 -29.35 27.96
N ILE A 57 -23.14 -28.14 27.40
CA ILE A 57 -22.43 -26.98 27.95
C ILE A 57 -23.44 -26.11 28.69
N VAL A 58 -23.37 -26.14 30.03
CA VAL A 58 -24.18 -25.30 30.92
C VAL A 58 -23.24 -24.34 31.66
N ALA A 59 -23.71 -23.11 31.91
CA ALA A 59 -22.95 -22.14 32.70
C ALA A 59 -22.55 -22.73 34.06
N ASP A 60 -21.33 -22.42 34.51
CA ASP A 60 -20.75 -22.84 35.79
C ASP A 60 -20.49 -24.36 35.95
N ASN A 61 -20.62 -25.16 34.89
CA ASN A 61 -20.18 -26.56 34.89
C ASN A 61 -18.71 -26.70 34.50
N GLU A 62 -17.99 -27.57 35.22
CA GLU A 62 -16.64 -27.97 34.85
C GLU A 62 -16.67 -29.00 33.71
N VAL A 63 -15.83 -28.78 32.69
CA VAL A 63 -15.69 -29.68 31.54
C VAL A 63 -14.32 -30.33 31.58
N VAL A 64 -14.30 -31.66 31.54
CA VAL A 64 -13.06 -32.44 31.49
C VAL A 64 -12.60 -32.55 30.03
N PHE A 65 -11.40 -32.08 29.74
CA PHE A 65 -10.78 -32.21 28.43
C PHE A 65 -9.85 -33.43 28.41
N THR A 66 -10.05 -34.31 27.43
CA THR A 66 -9.11 -35.40 27.12
C THR A 66 -8.61 -35.28 25.69
N TYR A 67 -7.39 -35.76 25.44
CA TYR A 67 -6.85 -35.87 24.10
C TYR A 67 -6.05 -37.16 23.96
N ASP A 68 -6.10 -37.75 22.77
CA ASP A 68 -5.24 -38.85 22.37
C ASP A 68 -4.32 -38.36 21.24
N VAL A 69 -3.09 -38.86 21.19
CA VAL A 69 -2.12 -38.50 20.15
C VAL A 69 -1.68 -39.75 19.42
N THR A 70 -1.94 -39.78 18.11
CA THR A 70 -1.40 -40.81 17.20
C THR A 70 -0.27 -40.20 16.38
N PHE A 71 0.92 -40.79 16.49
CA PHE A 71 2.08 -40.39 15.69
C PHE A 71 2.11 -41.19 14.39
N GLU A 72 2.16 -40.48 13.27
CA GLU A 72 2.25 -41.07 11.93
C GLU A 72 3.50 -40.55 11.22
N SER A 73 4.31 -41.46 10.68
CA SER A 73 5.51 -41.08 9.92
C SER A 73 5.12 -40.48 8.57
N SER A 74 5.83 -39.42 8.17
CA SER A 74 5.59 -38.66 6.95
C SER A 74 6.89 -38.36 6.21
N ASN A 75 6.83 -38.45 4.88
CA ASN A 75 7.94 -38.11 3.98
C ASN A 75 8.09 -36.58 3.76
N ILE A 76 7.18 -35.76 4.30
CA ILE A 76 7.24 -34.31 4.20
C ILE A 76 8.44 -33.81 5.00
N ARG A 77 9.39 -33.14 4.33
CA ARG A 77 10.54 -32.53 5.02
C ARG A 77 10.07 -31.33 5.85
N TRP A 78 10.77 -31.04 6.94
CA TRP A 78 10.47 -29.88 7.78
C TRP A 78 10.38 -28.55 6.99
N ALA A 79 11.20 -28.39 5.95
CA ALA A 79 11.21 -27.20 5.11
C ALA A 79 9.92 -27.01 4.28
N SER A 80 9.31 -28.10 3.80
CA SER A 80 8.13 -28.09 2.92
C SER A 80 6.81 -28.19 3.66
N ARG A 81 6.82 -28.15 5.00
CA ARG A 81 5.61 -28.36 5.83
C ARG A 81 4.49 -27.33 5.58
N TRP A 82 4.85 -26.14 5.08
CA TRP A 82 3.88 -25.09 4.79
C TRP A 82 3.26 -25.23 3.42
N ASP A 83 3.86 -25.99 2.50
CA ASP A 83 3.46 -26.01 1.10
C ASP A 83 1.97 -26.38 0.96
N SER A 84 1.50 -27.39 1.70
CA SER A 84 0.09 -27.80 1.70
C SER A 84 -0.90 -26.70 2.12
N TYR A 85 -0.48 -25.74 2.94
CA TYR A 85 -1.32 -24.61 3.36
C TYR A 85 -1.20 -23.39 2.45
N LEU A 86 -0.11 -23.31 1.66
CA LEU A 86 0.19 -22.19 0.77
C LEU A 86 -0.27 -22.43 -0.67
N HIS A 87 -0.73 -23.64 -1.00
CA HIS A 87 -1.37 -23.92 -2.28
C HIS A 87 -2.74 -23.23 -2.34
N MET A 88 -2.86 -22.17 -3.13
CA MET A 88 -4.13 -21.53 -3.43
C MET A 88 -4.70 -22.08 -4.75
N ASN A 89 -6.00 -22.36 -4.74
CA ASN A 89 -6.75 -22.60 -5.97
C ASN A 89 -7.19 -21.25 -6.54
N GLY A 90 -6.85 -20.93 -7.80
CA GLY A 90 -7.34 -19.70 -8.45
C GLY A 90 -6.35 -18.91 -9.31
N ASP A 91 -5.13 -19.42 -9.55
CA ASP A 91 -4.08 -18.75 -10.35
C ASP A 91 -4.55 -18.19 -11.71
N GLN A 92 -5.54 -18.84 -12.33
CA GLN A 92 -6.12 -18.41 -13.59
C GLN A 92 -6.75 -17.01 -13.51
N ILE A 93 -7.41 -16.68 -12.38
CA ILE A 93 -8.06 -15.37 -12.19
C ILE A 93 -6.99 -14.28 -12.05
N HIS A 94 -5.90 -14.56 -11.33
CA HIS A 94 -4.77 -13.63 -11.19
C HIS A 94 -4.13 -13.35 -12.56
N TRP A 95 -3.82 -14.39 -13.34
CA TRP A 95 -3.25 -14.24 -14.67
C TRP A 95 -4.19 -13.49 -15.63
N PHE A 96 -5.48 -13.77 -15.60
CA PHE A 96 -6.47 -13.07 -16.42
C PHE A 96 -6.51 -11.56 -16.09
N SER A 97 -6.50 -11.21 -14.80
CA SER A 97 -6.43 -9.82 -14.35
C SER A 97 -5.16 -9.10 -14.80
N ILE A 98 -4.01 -9.77 -14.67
CA ILE A 98 -2.71 -9.22 -15.07
C ILE A 98 -2.69 -8.95 -16.58
N ILE A 99 -3.16 -9.89 -17.40
CA ILE A 99 -3.21 -9.73 -18.87
C ILE A 99 -4.09 -8.54 -19.25
N ASN A 100 -5.29 -8.42 -18.67
CA ASN A 100 -6.19 -7.30 -18.95
C ASN A 100 -5.58 -5.96 -18.56
N SER A 101 -4.93 -5.89 -17.39
CA SER A 101 -4.26 -4.68 -16.92
C SER A 101 -3.06 -4.32 -17.79
N LEU A 102 -2.30 -5.31 -18.28
CA LEU A 102 -1.20 -5.09 -19.21
C LEU A 102 -1.66 -4.52 -20.56
N ILE A 103 -2.82 -4.97 -21.08
CA ILE A 103 -3.38 -4.40 -22.32
C ILE A 103 -3.69 -2.91 -22.14
N ILE A 104 -4.28 -2.52 -21.00
CA ILE A 104 -4.57 -1.12 -20.68
C ILE A 104 -3.28 -0.29 -20.59
N VAL A 105 -2.25 -0.81 -19.91
CA VAL A 105 -0.95 -0.17 -19.82
C VAL A 105 -0.32 -0.01 -21.20
N LEU A 106 -0.29 -1.04 -22.05
CA LEU A 106 0.27 -0.93 -23.39
C LEU A 106 -0.43 0.13 -24.25
N PHE A 107 -1.75 0.25 -24.12
CA PHE A 107 -2.52 1.29 -24.79
C PHE A 107 -2.13 2.70 -24.29
N LEU A 108 -2.05 2.89 -22.97
CA LEU A 108 -1.62 4.15 -22.37
C LEU A 108 -0.16 4.50 -22.72
N SER A 109 0.75 3.52 -22.68
CA SER A 109 2.13 3.65 -23.14
C SER A 109 2.18 4.13 -24.59
N GLY A 110 1.30 3.60 -25.46
CA GLY A 110 1.17 4.03 -26.85
C GLY A 110 0.77 5.50 -26.98
N ILE A 111 -0.18 5.97 -26.17
CA ILE A 111 -0.59 7.39 -26.13
C ILE A 111 0.55 8.28 -25.62
N VAL A 112 1.21 7.90 -24.52
CA VAL A 112 2.33 8.66 -23.96
C VAL A 112 3.49 8.70 -24.95
N ALA A 113 3.82 7.58 -25.60
CA ALA A 113 4.82 7.53 -26.65
C ALA A 113 4.45 8.42 -27.84
N MET A 114 3.18 8.42 -28.27
CA MET A 114 2.70 9.33 -29.31
C MET A 114 2.87 10.80 -28.91
N ILE A 115 2.50 11.18 -27.67
CA ILE A 115 2.71 12.53 -27.14
C ILE A 115 4.20 12.87 -27.20
N ILE A 116 5.06 12.04 -26.60
CA ILE A 116 6.51 12.27 -26.58
C ILE A 116 7.08 12.38 -28.00
N MET A 117 6.72 11.47 -28.92
CA MET A 117 7.20 11.49 -30.31
C MET A 117 6.69 12.72 -31.07
N ARG A 118 5.41 13.08 -30.92
CA ARG A 118 4.81 14.24 -31.59
C ARG A 118 5.36 15.56 -31.03
N THR A 119 5.69 15.62 -29.75
CA THR A 119 6.17 16.82 -29.05
C THR A 119 7.69 16.99 -29.16
N ILE A 120 8.46 15.89 -29.12
CA ILE A 120 9.94 15.95 -29.17
C ILE A 120 10.44 15.78 -30.61
N TYR A 121 10.08 14.71 -31.31
CA TYR A 121 10.70 14.39 -32.61
C TYR A 121 10.18 15.23 -33.78
N ARG A 122 8.85 15.42 -33.86
CA ARG A 122 8.26 16.23 -34.93
C ARG A 122 8.67 17.69 -34.84
N ASP A 123 8.81 18.20 -33.62
CA ASP A 123 9.21 19.60 -33.40
C ASP A 123 10.71 19.80 -33.61
N ILE A 124 11.59 18.85 -33.23
CA ILE A 124 13.03 18.91 -33.59
C ILE A 124 13.22 18.89 -35.11
N ALA A 125 12.45 18.07 -35.83
CA ALA A 125 12.54 17.98 -37.29
C ALA A 125 12.04 19.26 -37.99
N ASN A 126 10.92 19.82 -37.54
CA ASN A 126 10.38 21.07 -38.08
C ASN A 126 11.28 22.28 -37.74
N TYR A 127 11.91 22.32 -36.56
CA TYR A 127 12.82 23.43 -36.19
C TYR A 127 14.09 23.46 -37.03
N ASN A 128 14.66 22.29 -37.36
CA ASN A 128 15.82 22.21 -38.26
C ASN A 128 15.49 22.67 -39.69
N GLN A 129 14.21 22.65 -40.08
CA GLN A 129 13.74 23.11 -41.40
C GLN A 129 13.32 24.59 -41.40
N LEU A 130 12.92 25.15 -40.25
CA LEU A 130 12.32 26.49 -40.14
C LEU A 130 13.23 27.56 -39.55
N ALA A 131 14.52 27.27 -39.31
CA ALA A 131 15.51 28.26 -38.86
C ALA A 131 15.79 29.40 -39.86
N GLN A 132 14.96 29.59 -40.90
CA GLN A 132 15.13 30.65 -41.88
C GLN A 132 14.08 31.76 -41.84
N ASP A 133 12.76 31.57 -41.78
CA ASP A 133 11.85 32.73 -41.95
C ASP A 133 10.40 32.50 -41.50
N GLU A 134 10.05 32.51 -40.21
CA GLU A 134 8.69 32.90 -39.75
C GLU A 134 8.56 32.98 -38.21
N VAL A 135 7.97 34.07 -37.72
CA VAL A 135 7.49 34.21 -36.33
C VAL A 135 6.23 33.37 -36.18
N GLN A 136 6.39 32.11 -35.78
CA GLN A 136 5.26 31.21 -35.57
C GLN A 136 4.55 31.55 -34.26
N GLU A 137 3.23 31.77 -34.31
CA GLU A 137 2.40 31.90 -33.10
C GLU A 137 2.47 30.58 -32.29
N GLU A 138 3.12 30.62 -31.13
CA GLU A 138 3.16 29.47 -30.22
C GLU A 138 1.74 29.18 -29.69
N THR A 139 1.20 27.99 -29.97
CA THR A 139 -0.15 27.60 -29.54
C THR A 139 -0.13 26.56 -28.41
N GLY A 140 -1.09 26.66 -27.49
CA GLY A 140 -1.33 25.68 -26.43
C GLY A 140 -0.23 25.64 -25.36
N TRP A 141 0.39 24.47 -25.17
CA TRP A 141 1.33 24.25 -24.07
C TRP A 141 2.62 25.08 -24.19
N LYS A 142 3.10 25.39 -25.40
CA LYS A 142 4.33 26.21 -25.57
C LYS A 142 4.15 27.65 -25.08
N LEU A 143 2.94 28.18 -25.29
CA LEU A 143 2.58 29.56 -24.98
C LEU A 143 2.60 29.88 -23.48
N ILE A 144 2.48 28.87 -22.62
CA ILE A 144 2.47 29.01 -21.15
C ILE A 144 3.83 28.75 -20.51
N HIS A 145 4.92 28.67 -21.29
CA HIS A 145 6.29 28.41 -20.79
C HIS A 145 6.71 29.33 -19.64
N GLY A 146 6.24 30.59 -19.65
CA GLY A 146 6.55 31.58 -18.61
C GLY A 146 5.76 31.42 -17.30
N ASP A 147 4.79 30.52 -17.21
CA ASP A 147 3.95 30.34 -16.01
C ASP A 147 3.93 28.91 -15.44
N VAL A 148 4.39 27.92 -16.21
CA VAL A 148 4.35 26.49 -15.86
C VAL A 148 5.13 26.14 -14.58
N PHE A 149 6.26 26.81 -14.34
CA PHE A 149 7.12 26.54 -13.18
C PHE A 149 6.82 27.46 -11.98
N ARG A 150 5.70 28.18 -12.00
CA ARG A 150 5.28 29.00 -10.85
C ARG A 150 5.03 28.08 -9.64
N PRO A 151 5.54 28.43 -8.43
CA PRO A 151 5.29 27.63 -7.23
C PRO A 151 3.78 27.43 -7.00
N PRO A 152 3.35 26.22 -6.62
CA PRO A 152 1.95 25.94 -6.38
C PRO A 152 1.42 26.61 -5.12
N GLU A 153 0.11 26.81 -5.09
CA GLU A 153 -0.62 27.11 -3.86
C GLU A 153 -0.33 26.02 -2.81
N ASN A 154 -0.14 26.39 -1.55
CA ASN A 154 0.20 25.43 -0.49
C ASN A 154 1.40 24.51 -0.83
N SER A 155 2.43 25.04 -1.48
CA SER A 155 3.65 24.30 -1.85
C SER A 155 4.26 23.49 -0.70
N SER A 156 4.20 23.99 0.54
CA SER A 156 4.66 23.27 1.72
C SER A 156 3.93 21.94 1.94
N LEU A 157 2.62 21.91 1.73
CA LEU A 157 1.81 20.70 1.94
C LEU A 157 2.09 19.66 0.85
N LEU A 158 2.26 20.11 -0.40
CA LEU A 158 2.66 19.24 -1.50
C LEU A 158 4.02 18.58 -1.24
N CYS A 159 5.01 19.34 -0.76
CA CYS A 159 6.32 18.81 -0.39
C CYS A 159 6.24 17.74 0.71
N VAL A 160 5.40 17.95 1.72
CA VAL A 160 5.18 16.97 2.79
C VAL A 160 4.58 15.69 2.21
N HIS A 161 3.51 15.80 1.42
CA HIS A 161 2.85 14.65 0.82
C HIS A 161 3.74 13.86 -0.14
N VAL A 162 4.53 14.53 -0.98
CA VAL A 162 5.51 13.90 -1.86
C VAL A 162 6.62 13.23 -1.04
N GLY A 163 7.08 13.87 0.04
CA GLY A 163 8.05 13.30 0.98
C GLY A 163 7.55 11.99 1.59
N THR A 164 6.37 12.03 2.19
CA THR A 164 5.70 10.87 2.76
C THR A 164 5.43 9.79 1.71
N GLY A 165 5.05 10.17 0.48
CA GLY A 165 4.84 9.19 -0.58
C GLY A 165 6.10 8.47 -1.00
N VAL A 166 7.25 9.16 -1.06
CA VAL A 166 8.55 8.49 -1.26
C VAL A 166 8.85 7.54 -0.10
N GLN A 167 8.51 7.90 1.14
CA GLN A 167 8.69 7.06 2.31
C GLN A 167 7.89 5.76 2.23
N VAL A 168 6.57 5.89 2.00
CA VAL A 168 5.65 4.75 1.94
C VAL A 168 5.93 3.91 0.70
N PHE A 169 6.21 4.53 -0.45
CA PHE A 169 6.60 3.84 -1.68
C PHE A 169 7.87 2.99 -1.47
N GLY A 170 8.92 3.58 -0.88
CA GLY A 170 10.16 2.87 -0.61
C GLY A 170 9.97 1.69 0.35
N MET A 171 9.14 1.88 1.38
CA MET A 171 8.79 0.80 2.32
C MET A 171 8.02 -0.32 1.61
N SER A 172 6.99 0.00 0.82
CA SER A 172 6.21 -0.99 0.08
C SER A 172 7.08 -1.75 -0.93
N LEU A 173 7.90 -1.05 -1.71
CA LEU A 173 8.77 -1.65 -2.72
C LEU A 173 9.77 -2.62 -2.10
N VAL A 174 10.50 -2.20 -1.05
CA VAL A 174 11.49 -3.06 -0.40
C VAL A 174 10.83 -4.25 0.31
N THR A 175 9.66 -4.04 0.93
CA THR A 175 8.89 -5.13 1.55
C THR A 175 8.48 -6.16 0.51
N LEU A 176 7.97 -5.73 -0.65
CA LEU A 176 7.57 -6.64 -1.73
C LEU A 176 8.76 -7.40 -2.31
N ILE A 177 9.93 -6.75 -2.46
CA ILE A 177 11.15 -7.44 -2.91
C ILE A 177 11.58 -8.52 -1.90
N PHE A 178 11.59 -8.21 -0.60
CA PHE A 178 11.92 -9.19 0.44
C PHE A 178 10.89 -10.34 0.50
N ALA A 179 9.62 -10.04 0.26
CA ALA A 179 8.58 -11.06 0.19
C ALA A 179 8.74 -11.95 -1.05
N LEU A 180 9.07 -11.36 -2.21
CA LEU A 180 9.31 -12.08 -3.46
C LEU A 180 10.53 -13.02 -3.39
N VAL A 181 11.61 -12.58 -2.74
CA VAL A 181 12.82 -13.43 -2.52
C VAL A 181 12.58 -14.53 -1.47
N GLY A 182 11.50 -14.44 -0.68
CA GLY A 182 11.16 -15.44 0.32
C GLY A 182 11.80 -15.22 1.70
N PHE A 183 12.35 -14.02 1.97
CA PHE A 183 12.87 -13.67 3.30
C PHE A 183 11.77 -13.55 4.37
N LEU A 184 10.53 -13.32 3.94
CA LEU A 184 9.37 -13.19 4.81
C LEU A 184 8.59 -14.52 4.85
N SER A 185 9.06 -15.44 5.69
CA SER A 185 8.39 -16.74 5.87
C SER A 185 7.06 -16.60 6.63
N PRO A 186 5.99 -17.29 6.19
CA PRO A 186 4.71 -17.36 6.93
C PRO A 186 4.86 -17.91 8.37
N SER A 187 5.96 -18.62 8.64
CA SER A 187 6.25 -19.16 9.97
C SER A 187 6.58 -18.09 11.02
N ASN A 188 6.97 -16.88 10.62
CA ASN A 188 7.29 -15.80 11.55
C ASN A 188 6.07 -14.87 11.72
N ARG A 189 5.18 -15.21 12.65
CA ARG A 189 3.97 -14.43 12.94
C ARG A 189 4.34 -12.98 13.28
N GLY A 190 3.82 -12.02 12.51
CA GLY A 190 4.10 -10.60 12.69
C GLY A 190 5.45 -10.12 12.16
N GLY A 191 6.24 -11.00 11.52
CA GLY A 191 7.51 -10.64 10.88
C GLY A 191 7.32 -9.62 9.76
N LEU A 192 6.30 -9.80 8.92
CA LEU A 192 5.94 -8.84 7.86
C LEU A 192 5.64 -7.44 8.43
N MET A 193 4.77 -7.36 9.45
CA MET A 193 4.42 -6.07 10.07
C MET A 193 5.64 -5.39 10.71
N THR A 194 6.47 -6.16 11.41
CA THR A 194 7.71 -5.64 12.02
C THR A 194 8.66 -5.11 10.95
N ALA A 195 8.85 -5.85 9.86
CA ALA A 195 9.69 -5.43 8.73
C ALA A 195 9.16 -4.14 8.08
N MET A 196 7.86 -4.04 7.86
CA MET A 196 7.23 -2.83 7.30
C MET A 196 7.45 -1.61 8.21
N VAL A 197 7.28 -1.74 9.53
CA VAL A 197 7.49 -0.64 10.49
C VAL A 197 8.96 -0.19 10.48
N LEU A 198 9.91 -1.13 10.53
CA LEU A 198 11.34 -0.80 10.49
C LEU A 198 11.74 -0.15 9.17
N LEU A 199 11.33 -0.72 8.04
CA LEU A 199 11.58 -0.15 6.71
C LEU A 199 10.98 1.25 6.60
N TRP A 200 9.74 1.46 7.08
CA TRP A 200 9.11 2.77 7.08
C TRP A 200 9.93 3.81 7.86
N VAL A 201 10.47 3.44 9.03
CA VAL A 201 11.33 4.32 9.84
C VAL A 201 12.60 4.72 9.09
N PHE A 202 13.30 3.75 8.49
CA PHE A 202 14.52 4.01 7.72
C PHE A 202 14.26 4.85 6.46
N MET A 203 13.12 4.63 5.81
CA MET A 203 12.71 5.43 4.65
C MET A 203 12.44 6.90 5.00
N GLY A 204 12.37 7.26 6.29
CA GLY A 204 12.29 8.65 6.75
C GLY A 204 13.43 9.52 6.20
N LEU A 205 14.62 8.95 6.00
CA LEU A 205 15.75 9.64 5.35
C LEU A 205 15.37 10.13 3.94
N PHE A 206 14.78 9.25 3.13
CA PHE A 206 14.38 9.59 1.76
C PHE A 206 13.19 10.55 1.75
N ALA A 207 12.28 10.43 2.71
CA ALA A 207 11.16 11.36 2.91
C ALA A 207 11.65 12.79 3.16
N GLY A 208 12.60 12.94 4.08
CA GLY A 208 13.22 14.22 4.40
C GLY A 208 13.97 14.79 3.20
N TYR A 209 14.72 13.95 2.48
CA TYR A 209 15.49 14.37 1.30
C TYR A 209 14.59 14.88 0.17
N SER A 210 13.57 14.12 -0.23
CA SER A 210 12.68 14.48 -1.35
C SER A 210 11.84 15.72 -1.02
N SER A 211 11.27 15.80 0.19
CA SER A 211 10.48 16.97 0.62
C SER A 211 11.32 18.25 0.66
N ALA A 212 12.54 18.21 1.21
CA ALA A 212 13.41 19.37 1.27
C ALA A 212 13.94 19.82 -0.11
N ARG A 213 14.24 18.86 -1.00
CA ARG A 213 14.64 19.15 -2.39
C ARG A 213 13.53 19.88 -3.15
N LEU A 214 12.30 19.37 -3.05
CA LEU A 214 11.15 19.98 -3.71
C LEU A 214 10.82 21.34 -3.10
N TYR A 215 10.91 21.48 -1.77
CA TYR A 215 10.67 22.76 -1.11
C TYR A 215 11.68 23.83 -1.50
N LYS A 216 12.96 23.45 -1.65
CA LYS A 216 14.00 24.34 -2.15
C LYS A 216 13.76 24.76 -3.60
N MET A 217 13.25 23.85 -4.44
CA MET A 217 12.84 24.17 -5.83
C MET A 217 11.76 25.26 -5.84
N PHE A 218 10.83 25.23 -4.88
CA PHE A 218 9.82 26.28 -4.69
C PHE A 218 10.32 27.54 -3.97
N LYS A 219 11.65 27.73 -3.85
CA LYS A 219 12.29 28.87 -3.18
C LYS A 219 11.95 28.99 -1.69
N GLY A 220 11.57 27.89 -1.04
CA GLY A 220 11.30 27.84 0.39
C GLY A 220 12.59 27.89 1.23
N ALA A 221 12.65 28.78 2.22
CA ALA A 221 13.84 28.99 3.07
C ALA A 221 13.85 28.13 4.35
N ASP A 222 12.68 27.92 4.96
CA ASP A 222 12.53 27.31 6.29
C ASP A 222 12.54 25.78 6.27
N TRP A 223 13.65 25.19 5.83
CA TRP A 223 13.75 23.73 5.69
C TRP A 223 13.51 22.97 7.00
N LYS A 224 13.88 23.52 8.17
CA LYS A 224 13.62 22.89 9.48
C LYS A 224 12.13 22.75 9.78
N LYS A 225 11.35 23.79 9.49
CA LYS A 225 9.89 23.77 9.66
C LYS A 225 9.26 22.77 8.69
N MET A 226 9.81 22.65 7.48
CA MET A 226 9.39 21.64 6.51
C MET A 226 9.67 20.22 7.02
N SER A 227 10.90 19.94 7.46
CA SER A 227 11.29 18.65 8.02
C SER A 227 10.39 18.22 9.17
N LEU A 228 10.06 19.16 10.07
CA LEU A 228 9.14 18.90 11.17
C LEU A 228 7.75 18.49 10.65
N LYS A 229 7.18 19.24 9.70
CA LYS A 229 5.89 18.88 9.09
C LYS A 229 5.93 17.52 8.41
N THR A 230 6.98 17.22 7.62
CA THR A 230 7.15 15.91 6.97
C THR A 230 7.20 14.78 7.99
N SER A 231 7.92 14.97 9.08
CA SER A 231 8.08 13.94 10.13
C SER A 231 6.83 13.73 11.00
N LEU A 232 5.91 14.69 11.04
CA LEU A 232 4.77 14.66 11.95
C LEU A 232 3.42 14.44 11.27
N MET A 233 3.13 15.02 10.12
CA MET A 233 1.76 15.04 9.58
C MET A 233 1.17 13.64 9.37
N PHE A 234 1.86 12.80 8.60
CA PHE A 234 1.37 11.45 8.29
C PHE A 234 1.40 10.53 9.53
N PRO A 235 2.49 10.43 10.30
CA PRO A 235 2.53 9.54 11.46
C PRO A 235 1.55 9.95 12.56
N THR A 236 1.35 11.26 12.78
CA THR A 236 0.36 11.75 13.77
C THR A 236 -1.05 11.35 13.36
N SER A 237 -1.42 11.50 12.08
CA SER A 237 -2.74 11.09 11.61
C SER A 237 -2.97 9.59 11.76
N LEU A 238 -1.97 8.76 11.42
CA LEU A 238 -2.06 7.30 11.60
C LEU A 238 -2.13 6.91 13.08
N PHE A 239 -1.27 7.49 13.91
CA PHE A 239 -1.25 7.20 15.34
C PHE A 239 -2.57 7.61 16.00
N ALA A 240 -3.14 8.77 15.66
CA ALA A 240 -4.42 9.22 16.18
C ALA A 240 -5.56 8.27 15.78
N MET A 241 -5.64 7.87 14.50
CA MET A 241 -6.64 6.90 14.06
C MET A 241 -6.47 5.55 14.76
N CYS A 242 -5.26 4.98 14.74
CA CYS A 242 -4.97 3.71 15.41
C CYS A 242 -5.26 3.77 16.92
N PHE A 243 -4.97 4.89 17.59
CA PHE A 243 -5.24 5.07 19.01
C PHE A 243 -6.74 5.07 19.31
N VAL A 244 -7.55 5.76 18.50
CA VAL A 244 -9.02 5.75 18.62
C VAL A 244 -9.57 4.34 18.39
N LEU A 245 -9.13 3.66 17.32
CA LEU A 245 -9.54 2.28 17.05
C LEU A 245 -9.16 1.34 18.19
N ASN A 246 -7.93 1.48 18.72
CA ASN A 246 -7.47 0.65 19.82
C ASN A 246 -8.21 0.93 21.14
N ALA A 247 -8.60 2.18 21.40
CA ALA A 247 -9.41 2.54 22.57
C ALA A 247 -10.78 1.85 22.55
N LEU A 248 -11.39 1.69 21.37
CA LEU A 248 -12.63 0.91 21.21
C LEU A 248 -12.40 -0.57 21.50
N ILE A 249 -11.28 -1.14 21.04
CA ILE A 249 -10.93 -2.55 21.30
C ILE A 249 -10.70 -2.79 22.80
N TRP A 250 -10.05 -1.86 23.51
CA TRP A 250 -9.92 -1.91 24.97
C TRP A 250 -11.29 -1.87 25.67
N GLY A 251 -12.22 -1.04 25.19
CA GLY A 251 -13.59 -0.96 25.71
C GLY A 251 -14.33 -2.31 25.66
N GLU A 252 -14.11 -3.07 24.59
CA GLU A 252 -14.67 -4.43 24.40
C GLU A 252 -13.88 -5.53 25.15
N LYS A 253 -12.83 -5.18 25.90
CA LYS A 253 -11.94 -6.13 26.60
C LYS A 253 -11.37 -7.22 25.67
N SER A 254 -11.17 -6.90 24.40
CA SER A 254 -10.69 -7.86 23.41
C SER A 254 -9.19 -8.14 23.58
N SER A 255 -8.80 -9.41 23.43
CA SER A 255 -7.40 -9.84 23.42
C SER A 255 -6.62 -9.34 22.20
N GLY A 256 -7.31 -8.80 21.19
CA GLY A 256 -6.71 -8.17 20.01
C GLY A 256 -6.22 -6.74 20.24
N ALA A 257 -6.39 -6.17 21.45
CA ALA A 257 -5.94 -4.82 21.73
C ALA A 257 -4.41 -4.72 21.75
N VAL A 258 -3.87 -3.69 21.09
CA VAL A 258 -2.44 -3.39 21.16
C VAL A 258 -2.09 -3.00 22.59
N PRO A 259 -1.13 -3.67 23.24
CA PRO A 259 -0.71 -3.33 24.59
C PRO A 259 -0.10 -1.93 24.66
N PHE A 260 -0.28 -1.25 25.79
CA PHE A 260 0.28 0.09 26.02
C PHE A 260 1.81 0.15 25.80
N GLY A 261 2.53 -0.89 26.23
CA GLY A 261 3.98 -1.00 26.03
C GLY A 261 4.38 -0.95 24.54
N THR A 262 3.63 -1.62 23.66
CA THR A 262 3.87 -1.59 22.22
C THR A 262 3.63 -0.19 21.64
N MET A 263 2.58 0.50 22.07
CA MET A 263 2.35 1.90 21.66
C MET A 263 3.48 2.83 22.09
N PHE A 264 3.97 2.66 23.32
CA PHE A 264 5.09 3.45 23.83
C PHE A 264 6.37 3.21 23.02
N ILE A 265 6.67 1.95 22.67
CA ILE A 265 7.80 1.61 21.79
C ILE A 265 7.66 2.26 20.41
N LEU A 266 6.46 2.26 19.82
CA LEU A 266 6.22 2.91 18.52
C LEU A 266 6.46 4.43 18.59
N VAL A 267 6.06 5.08 19.68
CA VAL A 267 6.33 6.51 19.90
C VAL A 267 7.83 6.77 20.05
N LEU A 268 8.55 5.94 20.82
CA LEU A 268 10.01 6.03 20.93
C LEU A 268 10.70 5.83 19.58
N LEU A 269 10.24 4.87 18.78
CA LEU A 269 10.77 4.62 17.45
C LEU A 269 10.51 5.80 16.50
N TRP A 270 9.33 6.40 16.59
CA TRP A 270 8.95 7.57 15.80
C TRP A 270 9.79 8.80 16.16
N PHE A 271 9.80 9.23 17.43
CA PHE A 271 10.53 10.44 17.83
C PHE A 271 12.03 10.22 18.01
N GLY A 272 12.46 9.04 18.43
CA GLY A 272 13.86 8.71 18.71
C GLY A 272 14.67 8.34 17.47
N ILE A 273 14.03 7.80 16.42
CA ILE A 273 14.73 7.38 15.20
C ILE A 273 14.15 8.07 13.96
N SER A 274 12.86 7.90 13.68
CA SER A 274 12.27 8.38 12.41
C SER A 274 12.39 9.90 12.23
N VAL A 275 12.03 10.68 13.25
CA VAL A 275 12.13 12.15 13.20
C VAL A 275 13.58 12.60 12.94
N PRO A 276 14.61 12.18 13.70
CA PRO A 276 16.01 12.48 13.38
C PRO A 276 16.42 12.09 11.95
N LEU A 277 16.01 10.91 11.46
CA LEU A 277 16.33 10.48 10.10
C LEU A 277 15.73 11.40 9.04
N VAL A 278 14.48 11.86 9.23
CA VAL A 278 13.86 12.87 8.34
C VAL A 278 14.67 14.16 8.35
N PHE A 279 15.12 14.63 9.51
CA PHE A 279 15.97 15.83 9.60
C PHE A 279 17.32 15.66 8.88
N VAL A 280 17.98 14.51 9.05
CA VAL A 280 19.22 14.19 8.33
C VAL A 280 18.97 14.19 6.82
N GLY A 281 17.91 13.53 6.37
CA GLY A 281 17.51 13.48 4.97
C GLY A 281 17.27 14.86 4.40
N SER A 282 16.50 15.69 5.10
CA SER A 282 16.22 17.07 4.69
C SER A 282 17.45 17.94 4.67
N PHE A 283 18.36 17.79 5.64
CA PHE A 283 19.63 18.51 5.64
C PHE A 283 20.47 18.17 4.40
N LEU A 284 20.58 16.89 4.05
CA LEU A 284 21.27 16.43 2.84
C LEU A 284 20.59 16.94 1.56
N GLY A 285 19.26 16.90 1.51
CA GLY A 285 18.47 17.37 0.38
C GLY A 285 18.58 18.88 0.16
N TYR A 286 18.51 19.64 1.25
CA TYR A 286 18.53 21.11 1.20
C TYR A 286 19.92 21.67 0.89
N ARG A 287 21.01 20.95 1.22
CA ARG A 287 22.37 21.35 0.84
C ARG A 287 22.62 21.31 -0.66
N LYS A 288 21.95 20.42 -1.41
CA LYS A 288 22.12 20.36 -2.87
C LYS A 288 21.58 21.62 -3.54
N PRO A 289 22.19 22.09 -4.66
CA PRO A 289 21.70 23.25 -5.40
C PRO A 289 20.24 23.04 -5.83
N ALA A 290 19.43 24.10 -5.81
CA ALA A 290 18.04 24.01 -6.26
C ALA A 290 18.02 23.53 -7.72
N ALA A 291 17.04 22.70 -8.09
CA ALA A 291 16.87 22.35 -9.49
C ALA A 291 16.44 23.61 -10.24
N GLU A 292 17.26 24.07 -11.19
CA GLU A 292 16.95 25.24 -12.01
C GLU A 292 15.78 24.91 -12.94
N ASP A 293 14.79 25.79 -13.01
CA ASP A 293 13.67 25.57 -13.92
C ASP A 293 14.15 25.73 -15.37
N PRO A 294 13.68 24.87 -16.30
CA PRO A 294 14.10 24.94 -17.70
C PRO A 294 13.83 26.29 -18.36
N VAL A 295 12.80 27.00 -17.88
CA VAL A 295 12.36 28.29 -18.43
C VAL A 295 12.11 29.27 -17.29
N LYS A 296 12.43 30.54 -17.52
CA LYS A 296 12.20 31.62 -16.55
C LYS A 296 10.71 31.91 -16.41
N THR A 297 10.28 32.19 -15.19
CA THR A 297 8.89 32.56 -14.89
C THR A 297 8.65 34.06 -15.05
N ASN A 298 7.54 34.41 -15.66
CA ASN A 298 7.08 35.78 -15.83
C ASN A 298 6.62 36.39 -14.49
N ARG A 299 6.77 37.70 -14.35
CA ARG A 299 6.36 38.41 -13.12
C ARG A 299 4.85 38.41 -12.95
N ILE A 300 4.11 38.63 -14.03
CA ILE A 300 2.65 38.71 -14.04
C ILE A 300 2.11 37.37 -14.55
N PRO A 301 1.21 36.71 -13.81
CA PRO A 301 0.58 35.47 -14.26
C PRO A 301 -0.34 35.74 -15.45
N ARG A 302 -0.24 34.91 -16.49
CA ARG A 302 -1.19 34.92 -17.60
C ARG A 302 -2.60 34.52 -17.15
N LEU A 303 -3.62 35.11 -17.77
CA LEU A 303 -5.01 34.72 -17.58
C LEU A 303 -5.27 33.36 -18.26
N ILE A 304 -5.87 32.44 -17.52
CA ILE A 304 -6.24 31.12 -18.04
C ILE A 304 -7.56 31.24 -18.80
N PRO A 305 -7.63 30.78 -20.07
CA PRO A 305 -8.87 30.84 -20.85
C PRO A 305 -9.95 29.93 -20.26
N LEU A 306 -11.21 30.17 -20.66
CA LEU A 306 -12.33 29.34 -20.23
C LEU A 306 -12.12 27.89 -20.68
N GLN A 307 -12.07 26.98 -19.70
CA GLN A 307 -11.83 25.57 -19.96
C GLN A 307 -13.12 24.89 -20.44
N PRO A 308 -13.04 23.94 -21.40
CA PRO A 308 -14.16 23.06 -21.73
C PRO A 308 -14.68 22.32 -20.48
N TRP A 309 -15.96 21.96 -20.48
CA TRP A 309 -16.60 21.32 -19.33
C TRP A 309 -15.88 20.05 -18.86
N TYR A 310 -15.38 19.22 -19.79
CA TYR A 310 -14.67 17.98 -19.49
C TYR A 310 -13.26 18.20 -18.93
N MET A 311 -12.70 19.40 -19.07
CA MET A 311 -11.42 19.80 -18.49
C MET A 311 -11.56 20.42 -17.10
N ASN A 312 -12.76 20.38 -16.50
CA ASN A 312 -12.95 20.77 -15.11
C ASN A 312 -12.01 19.94 -14.19
N PRO A 313 -11.29 20.58 -13.25
CA PRO A 313 -10.36 19.89 -12.37
C PRO A 313 -10.95 18.66 -11.69
N LEU A 314 -12.16 18.77 -11.12
CA LEU A 314 -12.81 17.66 -10.41
C LEU A 314 -13.08 16.47 -11.33
N ILE A 315 -13.61 16.73 -12.53
CA ILE A 315 -13.93 15.68 -13.51
C ILE A 315 -12.66 14.95 -13.93
N THR A 316 -11.61 15.69 -14.28
CA THR A 316 -10.34 15.06 -14.70
C THR A 316 -9.63 14.32 -13.58
N ILE A 317 -9.69 14.82 -12.35
CA ILE A 317 -9.09 14.17 -11.17
C ILE A 317 -9.80 12.84 -10.90
N LEU A 318 -11.14 12.83 -10.90
CA LEU A 318 -11.90 11.60 -10.68
C LEU A 318 -11.67 10.61 -11.82
N PHE A 319 -11.77 11.03 -13.07
CA PHE A 319 -11.55 10.17 -14.22
C PHE A 319 -10.15 9.54 -14.24
N GLY A 320 -9.12 10.32 -13.89
CA GLY A 320 -7.74 9.83 -13.83
C GLY A 320 -7.50 8.75 -12.77
N GLY A 321 -8.31 8.69 -11.71
CA GLY A 321 -8.20 7.70 -10.65
C GLY A 321 -8.78 6.33 -11.00
N ILE A 322 -9.65 6.25 -12.02
CA ILE A 322 -10.34 5.02 -12.41
C ILE A 322 -9.34 3.97 -12.89
N LEU A 323 -8.39 4.34 -13.75
CA LEU A 323 -7.45 3.39 -14.36
C LEU A 323 -6.46 2.81 -13.33
N PRO A 324 -5.78 3.60 -12.47
CA PRO A 324 -4.93 3.03 -11.43
C PRO A 324 -5.69 2.13 -10.44
N TYR A 325 -6.93 2.47 -10.11
CA TYR A 325 -7.78 1.61 -9.28
C TYR A 325 -8.14 0.30 -10.02
N GLY A 326 -8.57 0.39 -11.29
CA GLY A 326 -8.91 -0.78 -12.10
C GLY A 326 -7.75 -1.76 -12.23
N ALA A 327 -6.51 -1.26 -12.33
CA ALA A 327 -5.30 -2.08 -12.42
C ALA A 327 -5.04 -2.94 -11.16
N VAL A 328 -5.53 -2.52 -9.99
CA VAL A 328 -5.31 -3.23 -8.71
C VAL A 328 -6.57 -3.90 -8.18
N PHE A 329 -7.71 -3.70 -8.82
CA PHE A 329 -9.03 -4.09 -8.32
C PHE A 329 -9.13 -5.57 -7.92
N ILE A 330 -8.68 -6.48 -8.79
CA ILE A 330 -8.77 -7.91 -8.54
C ILE A 330 -7.84 -8.33 -7.40
N GLU A 331 -6.61 -7.83 -7.37
CA GLU A 331 -5.70 -8.12 -6.25
C GLU A 331 -6.20 -7.53 -4.93
N LEU A 332 -6.82 -6.36 -4.97
CA LEU A 332 -7.46 -5.76 -3.80
C LEU A 332 -8.55 -6.67 -3.23
N PHE A 333 -9.39 -7.30 -4.07
CA PHE A 333 -10.37 -8.28 -3.62
C PHE A 333 -9.70 -9.45 -2.88
N PHE A 334 -8.65 -10.04 -3.45
CA PHE A 334 -7.93 -11.15 -2.81
C PHE A 334 -7.24 -10.73 -1.50
N ILE A 335 -6.65 -9.53 -1.46
CA ILE A 335 -6.06 -8.97 -0.25
C ILE A 335 -7.13 -8.79 0.84
N LEU A 336 -8.30 -8.25 0.50
CA LEU A 336 -9.39 -8.05 1.46
C LEU A 336 -9.94 -9.39 1.98
N THR A 337 -10.17 -10.35 1.09
CA THR A 337 -10.58 -11.71 1.47
C THR A 337 -9.56 -12.37 2.39
N SER A 338 -8.27 -12.14 2.15
CA SER A 338 -7.22 -12.74 2.98
C SER A 338 -7.10 -12.08 4.35
N ILE A 339 -7.25 -10.76 4.43
CA ILE A 339 -7.20 -10.01 5.69
C ILE A 339 -8.46 -10.26 6.53
N TRP A 340 -9.64 -10.30 5.92
CA TRP A 340 -10.92 -10.30 6.64
C TRP A 340 -11.57 -11.67 6.77
N LEU A 341 -11.35 -12.58 5.82
CA LEU A 341 -11.89 -13.96 5.85
C LEU A 341 -10.80 -14.99 6.22
N ASN A 342 -9.63 -14.54 6.68
CA ASN A 342 -8.51 -15.37 7.13
C ASN A 342 -8.03 -16.41 6.10
N GLN A 343 -8.17 -16.12 4.80
CA GLN A 343 -7.59 -16.96 3.75
C GLN A 343 -6.09 -16.66 3.60
N PHE A 344 -5.27 -17.68 3.36
CA PHE A 344 -3.84 -17.49 3.18
C PHE A 344 -3.56 -16.85 1.82
N TYR A 345 -3.04 -15.61 1.80
CA TYR A 345 -2.48 -15.01 0.58
C TYR A 345 -0.97 -15.21 0.55
N TYR A 346 -0.49 -16.07 -0.34
CA TYR A 346 0.94 -16.32 -0.51
C TYR A 346 1.39 -16.16 -1.96
N ILE A 347 0.91 -15.11 -2.64
CA ILE A 347 1.31 -14.83 -4.02
C ILE A 347 1.95 -13.45 -4.18
N PHE A 348 3.03 -13.24 -3.42
CA PHE A 348 3.85 -12.03 -3.48
C PHE A 348 4.41 -11.75 -4.88
N GLY A 349 4.60 -12.78 -5.72
CA GLY A 349 4.98 -12.64 -7.12
C GLY A 349 3.94 -11.86 -7.95
N PHE A 350 2.66 -12.26 -7.88
CA PHE A 350 1.58 -11.52 -8.56
C PHE A 350 1.44 -10.12 -7.99
N LEU A 351 1.49 -9.98 -6.66
CA LEU A 351 1.41 -8.68 -6.00
C LEU A 351 2.51 -7.71 -6.47
N PHE A 352 3.74 -8.20 -6.68
CA PHE A 352 4.83 -7.38 -7.21
C PHE A 352 4.60 -6.94 -8.67
N ILE A 353 4.08 -7.84 -9.51
CA ILE A 353 3.72 -7.51 -10.91
C ILE A 353 2.62 -6.45 -10.94
N VAL A 354 1.55 -6.63 -10.16
CA VAL A 354 0.46 -5.67 -10.06
C VAL A 354 0.92 -4.33 -9.48
N PHE A 355 1.81 -4.33 -8.49
CA PHE A 355 2.43 -3.11 -7.99
C PHE A 355 3.24 -2.38 -9.07
N THR A 356 3.95 -3.10 -9.91
CA THR A 356 4.69 -2.52 -11.06
C THR A 356 3.73 -1.92 -12.09
N ILE A 357 2.66 -2.63 -12.42
CA ILE A 357 1.59 -2.14 -13.31
C ILE A 357 0.99 -0.85 -12.74
N LEU A 358 0.65 -0.83 -11.45
CA LEU A 358 0.13 0.36 -10.78
C LEU A 358 1.06 1.57 -10.93
N ILE A 359 2.37 1.39 -10.72
CA ILE A 359 3.36 2.47 -10.87
C ILE A 359 3.29 3.07 -12.28
N VAL A 360 3.31 2.20 -13.30
CA VAL A 360 3.28 2.63 -14.71
C VAL A 360 1.95 3.31 -15.02
N THR A 361 0.82 2.71 -14.66
CA THR A 361 -0.52 3.29 -14.89
C THR A 361 -0.66 4.65 -14.21
N CYS A 362 -0.23 4.81 -12.96
CA CYS A 362 -0.24 6.10 -12.26
C CYS A 362 0.59 7.16 -12.99
N ALA A 363 1.78 6.80 -13.46
CA ALA A 363 2.65 7.71 -14.21
C ALA A 363 2.01 8.15 -15.53
N GLU A 364 1.52 7.20 -16.33
CA GLU A 364 0.98 7.45 -17.66
C GLU A 364 -0.29 8.28 -17.63
N ILE A 365 -1.29 7.90 -16.82
CA ILE A 365 -2.57 8.63 -16.77
C ILE A 365 -2.37 10.08 -16.32
N THR A 366 -1.44 10.30 -15.39
CA THR A 366 -1.12 11.64 -14.90
C THR A 366 -0.42 12.48 -15.97
N ILE A 367 0.52 11.89 -16.72
CA ILE A 367 1.19 12.57 -17.85
C ILE A 367 0.17 12.94 -18.93
N VAL A 368 -0.72 12.02 -19.31
CA VAL A 368 -1.73 12.24 -20.35
C VAL A 368 -2.67 13.38 -19.96
N ILE A 369 -3.21 13.35 -18.73
CA ILE A 369 -4.14 14.38 -18.25
C ILE A 369 -3.42 15.73 -18.11
N ALA A 370 -2.20 15.75 -17.57
CA ALA A 370 -1.41 16.97 -17.47
C ALA A 370 -1.08 17.56 -18.84
N TYR A 371 -0.77 16.73 -19.84
CA TYR A 371 -0.51 17.20 -21.19
C TYR A 371 -1.75 17.85 -21.83
N PHE A 372 -2.92 17.22 -21.73
CA PHE A 372 -4.17 17.83 -22.22
C PHE A 372 -4.52 19.12 -21.48
N GLN A 373 -4.25 19.18 -20.18
CA GLN A 373 -4.40 20.41 -19.39
C GLN A 373 -3.50 21.53 -19.93
N LEU A 374 -2.22 21.25 -20.19
CA LEU A 374 -1.28 22.23 -20.74
C LEU A 374 -1.66 22.67 -22.15
N CYS A 375 -2.16 21.76 -22.98
CA CYS A 375 -2.71 22.09 -24.30
C CYS A 375 -3.93 23.02 -24.22
N SER A 376 -4.64 23.03 -23.09
CA SER A 376 -5.77 23.92 -22.81
C SER A 376 -5.33 25.23 -22.12
N GLU A 377 -4.02 25.52 -22.09
CA GLU A 377 -3.41 26.73 -21.50
C GLU A 377 -3.60 26.89 -19.98
N ASP A 378 -3.93 25.82 -19.23
CA ASP A 378 -3.96 25.85 -17.76
C ASP A 378 -2.63 25.36 -17.16
N TYR A 379 -1.80 26.28 -16.69
CA TYR A 379 -0.50 25.97 -16.10
C TYR A 379 -0.55 25.42 -14.66
N ARG A 380 -1.72 25.31 -14.01
CA ARG A 380 -1.85 24.88 -12.59
C ARG A 380 -1.85 23.36 -12.46
N TRP A 381 -0.76 22.72 -12.89
CA TRP A 381 -0.68 21.26 -12.97
C TRP A 381 -0.23 20.59 -11.66
N TRP A 382 0.48 21.29 -10.77
CA TRP A 382 1.13 20.69 -9.59
C TRP A 382 0.23 19.81 -8.71
N TRP A 383 -0.84 20.39 -8.14
CA TRP A 383 -1.80 19.65 -7.33
C TRP A 383 -2.68 18.74 -8.16
N ARG A 384 -3.03 19.17 -9.37
CA ARG A 384 -3.85 18.37 -10.26
C ARG A 384 -3.16 17.06 -10.60
N ALA A 385 -1.87 17.08 -10.92
CA ALA A 385 -1.07 15.88 -11.16
C ALA A 385 -1.04 14.95 -9.94
N TYR A 386 -0.82 15.50 -8.74
CA TYR A 386 -0.85 14.70 -7.51
C TYR A 386 -2.23 14.06 -7.27
N LEU A 387 -3.31 14.83 -7.44
CA LEU A 387 -4.68 14.38 -7.17
C LEU A 387 -5.21 13.43 -8.23
N THR A 388 -4.79 13.54 -9.50
CA THR A 388 -5.24 12.71 -10.62
C THR A 388 -4.98 11.22 -10.37
N SER A 389 -3.76 10.84 -10.00
CA SER A 389 -3.49 9.45 -9.62
C SER A 389 -3.89 9.17 -8.17
N GLY A 390 -3.78 10.15 -7.27
CA GLY A 390 -4.18 10.03 -5.86
C GLY A 390 -5.65 9.66 -5.68
N SER A 391 -6.55 10.17 -6.52
CA SER A 391 -8.00 9.91 -6.46
C SER A 391 -8.37 8.43 -6.59
N SER A 392 -7.47 7.58 -7.09
CA SER A 392 -7.61 6.12 -7.06
C SER A 392 -7.91 5.56 -5.65
N ALA A 393 -7.44 6.23 -4.60
CA ALA A 393 -7.75 5.89 -3.22
C ALA A 393 -9.23 6.08 -2.83
N LEU A 394 -9.93 7.03 -3.47
CA LEU A 394 -11.36 7.20 -3.27
C LEU A 394 -12.11 5.96 -3.77
N TYR A 395 -11.73 5.46 -4.94
CA TYR A 395 -12.33 4.24 -5.50
C TYR A 395 -12.03 3.01 -4.65
N LEU A 396 -10.81 2.89 -4.11
CA LEU A 396 -10.45 1.86 -3.14
C LEU A 396 -11.36 1.93 -1.90
N PHE A 397 -11.58 3.12 -1.34
CA PHE A 397 -12.45 3.29 -0.18
C PHE A 397 -13.92 3.00 -0.50
N LEU A 398 -14.42 3.45 -1.65
CA LEU A 398 -15.78 3.12 -2.11
C LEU A 398 -15.98 1.62 -2.31
N TYR A 399 -14.97 0.93 -2.84
CA TYR A 399 -14.99 -0.52 -2.96
C TYR A 399 -15.00 -1.21 -1.60
N SER A 400 -14.30 -0.68 -0.60
CA SER A 400 -14.36 -1.22 0.75
C SER A 400 -15.77 -1.13 1.35
N ILE A 401 -16.53 -0.08 1.03
CA ILE A 401 -17.94 0.02 1.43
C ILE A 401 -18.77 -1.06 0.73
N TYR A 402 -18.58 -1.25 -0.57
CA TYR A 402 -19.25 -2.32 -1.31
C TYR A 402 -18.93 -3.70 -0.72
N TYR A 403 -17.65 -4.00 -0.51
CA TYR A 403 -17.17 -5.26 0.05
C TYR A 403 -17.73 -5.53 1.45
N PHE A 404 -17.82 -4.50 2.30
CA PHE A 404 -18.46 -4.60 3.60
C PHE A 404 -19.93 -5.02 3.52
N CYS A 405 -20.67 -4.49 2.54
CA CYS A 405 -22.09 -4.78 2.38
C CYS A 405 -22.38 -6.11 1.66
N SER A 406 -21.47 -6.58 0.79
CA SER A 406 -21.71 -7.78 -0.03
C SER A 406 -21.07 -9.05 0.51
N GLU A 407 -19.85 -8.98 1.04
CA GLU A 407 -19.06 -10.16 1.40
C GLU A 407 -18.94 -10.37 2.92
N LEU A 408 -19.07 -9.31 3.72
CA LEU A 408 -18.80 -9.37 5.16
C LEU A 408 -20.07 -9.44 6.00
N GLU A 409 -20.18 -10.47 6.83
CA GLU A 409 -21.26 -10.64 7.81
C GLU A 409 -20.92 -9.98 9.16
N ILE A 410 -20.51 -8.71 9.15
CA ILE A 410 -20.18 -7.97 10.38
C ILE A 410 -21.43 -7.37 11.00
N SER A 411 -21.87 -7.93 12.14
CA SER A 411 -23.05 -7.45 12.88
C SER A 411 -22.75 -6.42 13.97
N LYS A 412 -21.55 -6.47 14.57
CA LYS A 412 -21.17 -5.59 15.68
C LYS A 412 -20.69 -4.22 15.19
N LEU A 413 -21.22 -3.16 15.80
CA LEU A 413 -20.87 -1.77 15.47
C LEU A 413 -19.36 -1.49 15.63
N VAL A 414 -18.75 -1.95 16.73
CA VAL A 414 -17.31 -1.74 16.97
C VAL A 414 -16.46 -2.40 15.87
N SER A 415 -16.81 -3.62 15.46
CA SER A 415 -16.15 -4.30 14.34
C SER A 415 -16.31 -3.54 13.01
N GLY A 416 -17.48 -2.95 12.77
CA GLY A 416 -17.71 -2.08 11.61
C GLY A 416 -16.83 -0.83 11.62
N ILE A 417 -16.70 -0.16 12.78
CA ILE A 417 -15.81 1.01 12.92
C ILE A 417 -14.35 0.61 12.71
N LEU A 418 -13.92 -0.55 13.23
CA LEU A 418 -12.57 -1.08 13.00
C LEU A 418 -12.31 -1.34 11.52
N TYR A 419 -13.25 -1.96 10.83
CA TYR A 419 -13.17 -2.18 9.39
C TYR A 419 -12.95 -0.87 8.64
N PHE A 420 -13.86 0.09 8.77
CA PHE A 420 -13.74 1.36 8.05
C PHE A 420 -12.53 2.18 8.47
N GLY A 421 -12.12 2.10 9.74
CA GLY A 421 -10.91 2.74 10.23
C GLY A 421 -9.63 2.21 9.57
N TYR A 422 -9.48 0.88 9.48
CA TYR A 422 -8.34 0.28 8.79
C TYR A 422 -8.38 0.52 7.29
N MET A 423 -9.57 0.49 6.66
CA MET A 423 -9.72 0.80 5.24
C MET A 423 -9.42 2.26 4.93
N LEU A 424 -9.74 3.19 5.84
CA LEU A 424 -9.37 4.61 5.70
C LEU A 424 -7.85 4.80 5.82
N ILE A 425 -7.19 4.11 6.74
CA ILE A 425 -5.72 4.11 6.86
C ILE A 425 -5.08 3.59 5.57
N GLY A 426 -5.59 2.46 5.05
CA GLY A 426 -5.12 1.88 3.79
C GLY A 426 -5.33 2.81 2.59
N ALA A 427 -6.51 3.42 2.47
CA ALA A 427 -6.82 4.40 1.43
C ALA A 427 -5.92 5.64 1.53
N TYR A 428 -5.64 6.13 2.74
CA TYR A 428 -4.75 7.28 2.92
C TYR A 428 -3.30 6.96 2.53
N ALA A 429 -2.79 5.78 2.89
CA ALA A 429 -1.48 5.32 2.44
C ALA A 429 -1.43 5.17 0.91
N PHE A 430 -2.49 4.60 0.31
CA PHE A 430 -2.61 4.44 -1.13
C PHE A 430 -2.64 5.79 -1.85
N PHE A 431 -3.43 6.76 -1.37
CA PHE A 431 -3.49 8.13 -1.89
C PHE A 431 -2.11 8.78 -1.93
N VAL A 432 -1.35 8.62 -0.84
CA VAL A 432 -0.03 9.25 -0.71
C VAL A 432 1.00 8.62 -1.66
N VAL A 433 0.93 7.30 -1.89
CA VAL A 433 1.79 6.59 -2.85
C VAL A 433 1.42 6.91 -4.29
N THR A 434 0.16 6.69 -4.69
CA THR A 434 -0.27 6.87 -6.09
C THR A 434 -0.17 8.32 -6.52
N GLY A 435 -0.53 9.27 -5.64
CA GLY A 435 -0.38 10.70 -5.90
C GLY A 435 1.07 11.12 -6.09
N THR A 436 2.00 10.55 -5.31
CA THR A 436 3.42 10.85 -5.43
C THR A 436 4.04 10.28 -6.71
N ILE A 437 3.66 9.06 -7.11
CA ILE A 437 4.12 8.46 -8.37
C ILE A 437 3.69 9.33 -9.56
N GLY A 438 2.40 9.67 -9.63
CA GLY A 438 1.86 10.51 -10.70
C GLY A 438 2.51 11.89 -10.73
N PHE A 439 2.66 12.53 -9.56
CA PHE A 439 3.31 13.82 -9.43
C PHE A 439 4.77 13.82 -9.93
N LEU A 440 5.58 12.86 -9.49
CA LEU A 440 7.00 12.79 -9.88
C LEU A 440 7.17 12.49 -11.37
N ALA A 441 6.33 11.61 -11.93
CA ALA A 441 6.29 11.34 -13.36
C ALA A 441 5.93 12.59 -14.17
N CYS A 442 4.90 13.32 -13.73
CA CYS A 442 4.46 14.56 -14.36
C CYS A 442 5.53 15.66 -14.26
N LEU A 443 6.17 15.82 -13.11
CA LEU A 443 7.27 16.77 -12.90
C LEU A 443 8.45 16.46 -13.84
N TRP A 444 8.81 15.19 -13.99
CA TRP A 444 9.86 14.78 -14.92
C TRP A 444 9.47 15.09 -16.37
N PHE A 445 8.25 14.71 -16.77
CA PHE A 445 7.73 14.95 -18.12
C PHE A 445 7.69 16.44 -18.48
N ILE A 446 7.11 17.27 -17.61
CA ILE A 446 6.98 18.72 -17.84
C ILE A 446 8.35 19.37 -17.93
N ARG A 447 9.27 19.06 -17.01
CA ARG A 447 10.64 19.58 -17.11
C ARG A 447 11.32 19.14 -18.40
N LYS A 448 11.07 17.90 -18.87
CA LYS A 448 11.64 17.39 -20.11
C LYS A 448 11.10 18.12 -21.34
N ILE A 449 9.78 18.30 -21.47
CA ILE A 449 9.20 19.00 -22.64
C ILE A 449 9.61 20.47 -22.69
N TYR A 450 9.65 21.18 -21.56
CA TYR A 450 10.05 22.60 -21.54
C TYR A 450 11.55 22.80 -21.64
N SER A 451 12.38 21.82 -21.25
CA SER A 451 13.83 21.86 -21.55
C SER A 451 14.15 21.71 -23.03
N ALA A 452 13.22 21.17 -23.82
CA ALA A 452 13.37 21.05 -25.26
C ALA A 452 12.95 22.33 -26.00
N VAL A 453 12.20 23.23 -25.35
CA VAL A 453 11.80 24.50 -25.96
C VAL A 453 12.97 25.47 -25.80
N LYS A 454 13.63 25.81 -26.91
CA LYS A 454 14.66 26.85 -26.95
C LYS A 454 13.97 28.21 -26.98
N ILE A 455 13.87 28.86 -25.83
CA ILE A 455 13.40 30.23 -25.69
C ILE A 455 14.61 31.00 -25.17
N ASP A 456 15.24 31.78 -26.05
CA ASP A 456 16.42 32.59 -25.73
C ASP A 456 16.08 33.76 -24.78
#